data_AF-A0A2P1G3J5-F1
#
_entry.id   AF-A0A2P1G3J5-F1
#
_cell.length_a   1.000
_cell.length_b   1.000
_cell.length_c   1.000
_cell.angle_alpha   90.00
_cell.angle_beta   90.00
_cell.angle_gamma   90.00
#
_symmetry.space_group_name_H-M   'P 1'
#
loop_
_entity.id
_entity.type
_entity.pdbx_description
1 polymer ?
#
loop_
_entity_poly.entity_id
_entity_poly.type
_entity_poly.pdbx_seq_one_letter_code
_entity_poly.pdbx_strand_id
1 'polypeptide(L)'
;MKKIFLCMSLTVMLLICSSCSSDKPNDKAKTNSETKIASEDKKEASSSTEKNETSEESLNDEANDDSLVKDTVWQVEMTDNDKEWIEKNVKLLCSKDIDKIKSSIAGSAKTAVDKDPNLIIEALKPLEISGDIVKIEKASMESGQDGDGSKAYIYQALCQGEKKKIYFNLARNIANQLISFQLSTADFEENQDELKEKYKAFINKSLEVIGTVKSKDYEAFKAYFGNVGAKEEDIKNLYDMILNDIDSLNSNYSEPQINIAEKESKDVFADKSMQGKAIEILIKYLGDATKPILYYDFFYDEDMNIYNLTYRR
;
A
#
# COMPACT_ATOMS: atom_id res chain seq x y z
N MET A 1 -2.82 -13.10 -34.37
CA MET A 1 -2.70 -11.83 -33.61
C MET A 1 -2.89 -12.14 -32.14
N LYS A 2 -1.81 -12.14 -31.36
CA LYS A 2 -1.85 -12.41 -29.91
C LYS A 2 -2.36 -11.15 -29.20
N LYS A 3 -3.52 -11.23 -28.56
CA LYS A 3 -4.04 -10.18 -27.67
C LYS A 3 -3.36 -10.36 -26.31
N ILE A 4 -2.53 -9.40 -25.93
CA ILE A 4 -1.93 -9.32 -24.60
C ILE A 4 -3.00 -8.71 -23.69
N PHE A 5 -3.57 -9.52 -22.80
CA PHE A 5 -4.45 -9.06 -21.72
C PHE A 5 -3.55 -8.54 -20.59
N LEU A 6 -3.51 -7.21 -20.43
CA LEU A 6 -2.81 -6.55 -19.34
C LEU A 6 -3.79 -6.47 -18.15
N CYS A 7 -3.64 -7.38 -17.19
CA CYS A 7 -4.47 -7.41 -15.99
C CYS A 7 -3.99 -6.29 -15.03
N MET A 8 -4.69 -5.16 -15.01
CA MET A 8 -4.40 -4.05 -14.09
C MET A 8 -4.90 -4.42 -12.69
N SER A 9 -3.95 -4.56 -11.75
CA SER A 9 -4.19 -4.81 -10.34
C SER A 9 -4.61 -3.51 -9.64
N LEU A 10 -5.93 -3.30 -9.51
CA LEU A 10 -6.52 -2.31 -8.62
C LEU A 10 -5.99 -2.55 -7.19
N THR A 11 -5.24 -1.60 -6.63
CA THR A 11 -4.71 -1.70 -5.27
C THR A 11 -5.36 -0.62 -4.44
N VAL A 12 -6.48 -0.96 -3.81
CA VAL A 12 -7.10 -0.15 -2.76
C VAL A 12 -6.11 -0.07 -1.60
N MET A 13 -5.54 1.12 -1.45
CA MET A 13 -4.64 1.49 -0.39
C MET A 13 -5.48 1.89 0.82
N LEU A 14 -5.56 1.01 1.82
CA LEU A 14 -6.17 1.34 3.11
C LEU A 14 -5.43 0.59 4.21
N LEU A 15 -4.71 1.34 5.04
CA LEU A 15 -3.97 0.81 6.17
C LEU A 15 -4.06 1.80 7.33
N ILE A 16 -5.11 1.69 8.15
CA ILE A 16 -5.06 1.89 9.61
C ILE A 16 -6.16 1.02 10.26
N CYS A 17 -5.76 -0.09 10.89
CA CYS A 17 -6.55 -0.71 11.95
C CYS A 17 -6.33 0.10 13.24
N SER A 18 -7.37 0.78 13.73
CA SER A 18 -7.46 1.16 15.14
C SER A 18 -8.45 0.22 15.82
N SER A 19 -7.96 -0.63 16.72
CA SER A 19 -8.78 -1.42 17.62
C SER A 19 -9.54 -0.51 18.59
N CYS A 20 -10.82 -0.79 18.74
CA CYS A 20 -11.79 -0.14 19.60
C CYS A 20 -11.35 -0.07 21.07
N SER A 21 -11.67 1.06 21.72
CA SER A 21 -12.21 1.00 23.08
C SER A 21 -13.53 1.77 23.07
N SER A 22 -14.61 0.98 23.11
CA SER A 22 -15.97 1.45 23.34
C SER A 22 -16.13 1.81 24.81
N ASP A 23 -16.57 3.03 25.10
CA ASP A 23 -17.50 3.25 26.20
C ASP A 23 -18.56 4.27 25.76
N LYS A 24 -19.81 3.88 26.00
CA LYS A 24 -21.05 4.53 25.54
C LYS A 24 -21.48 5.67 26.51
N PRO A 25 -22.49 6.48 26.13
CA PRO A 25 -22.64 7.89 26.55
C PRO A 25 -23.54 8.07 27.78
N ASN A 26 -23.47 9.23 28.45
CA ASN A 26 -24.68 9.86 28.97
C ASN A 26 -24.62 11.38 29.26
N ASP A 27 -25.71 12.03 28.85
CA ASP A 27 -26.43 13.23 29.33
C ASP A 27 -25.74 14.52 29.84
N LYS A 28 -26.09 15.60 29.12
CA LYS A 28 -26.65 16.90 29.57
C LYS A 28 -26.01 17.68 30.73
N ALA A 29 -25.59 18.90 30.39
CA ALA A 29 -26.12 20.11 31.01
C ALA A 29 -26.08 21.30 30.02
N LYS A 30 -27.27 21.83 29.68
CA LYS A 30 -27.46 23.20 29.19
C LYS A 30 -27.14 24.17 30.34
N THR A 31 -26.61 25.35 30.06
CA THR A 31 -27.37 26.63 29.94
C THR A 31 -26.46 27.85 29.93
N ASN A 32 -26.78 28.79 29.02
CA ASN A 32 -26.82 30.26 29.17
C ASN A 32 -25.55 31.03 29.60
N SER A 33 -25.30 32.28 29.21
CA SER A 33 -25.97 33.26 28.33
C SER A 33 -25.02 34.46 28.19
N GLU A 34 -25.20 35.18 27.09
CA GLU A 34 -24.66 36.49 26.71
C GLU A 34 -24.49 37.52 27.83
N THR A 35 -23.44 38.35 27.73
CA THR A 35 -23.45 39.84 27.65
C THR A 35 -21.98 40.33 27.67
N LYS A 36 -21.51 41.46 27.14
CA LYS A 36 -21.87 42.41 26.07
C LYS A 36 -20.77 43.50 26.11
N ILE A 37 -20.15 43.75 24.97
CA ILE A 37 -19.61 45.01 24.38
C ILE A 37 -19.44 46.24 25.32
N ALA A 38 -18.26 46.88 25.31
CA ALA A 38 -18.03 48.24 24.76
C ALA A 38 -16.71 48.88 25.25
N SER A 39 -15.85 49.30 24.32
CA SER A 39 -15.55 50.73 24.09
C SER A 39 -14.63 50.88 22.88
N GLU A 40 -15.15 51.63 21.91
CA GLU A 40 -14.44 52.20 20.78
C GLU A 40 -13.45 53.28 21.27
N ASP A 41 -12.34 53.48 20.55
CA ASP A 41 -12.14 54.82 20.00
C ASP A 41 -11.27 54.82 18.73
N LYS A 42 -11.71 55.66 17.81
CA LYS A 42 -11.28 55.83 16.42
C LYS A 42 -9.97 56.62 16.30
N LYS A 43 -9.22 56.39 15.22
CA LYS A 43 -8.92 57.47 14.24
C LYS A 43 -8.38 56.97 12.90
N GLU A 44 -8.75 57.75 11.89
CA GLU A 44 -8.83 57.48 10.47
C GLU A 44 -7.52 57.43 9.68
N ALA A 45 -7.57 56.61 8.64
CA ALA A 45 -7.19 56.84 7.23
C ALA A 45 -5.90 57.62 6.88
N SER A 46 -5.05 56.95 6.09
CA SER A 46 -4.58 57.52 4.83
C SER A 46 -4.20 56.40 3.85
N SER A 47 -4.75 56.49 2.64
CA SER A 47 -4.52 55.63 1.48
C SER A 47 -3.21 55.99 0.77
N SER A 48 -2.46 54.99 0.28
CA SER A 48 -1.83 55.07 -1.06
C SER A 48 -1.27 53.70 -1.50
N THR A 49 -1.88 53.20 -2.58
CA THR A 49 -1.25 52.65 -3.79
C THR A 49 -0.25 51.48 -3.70
N GLU A 50 -0.65 50.41 -4.38
CA GLU A 50 0.06 49.20 -4.76
C GLU A 50 1.49 49.40 -5.29
N LYS A 51 2.38 48.48 -4.91
CA LYS A 51 3.27 47.79 -5.84
C LYS A 51 3.64 46.42 -5.31
N ASN A 52 3.24 45.39 -6.05
CA ASN A 52 3.58 43.99 -5.87
C ASN A 52 5.09 43.79 -5.83
N GLU A 53 5.59 43.26 -4.72
CA GLU A 53 6.85 42.52 -4.66
C GLU A 53 6.52 41.07 -4.30
N THR A 54 6.33 40.25 -5.32
CA THR A 54 6.62 38.83 -5.24
C THR A 54 7.59 38.57 -6.38
N SER A 55 8.88 38.79 -6.10
CA SER A 55 9.92 38.28 -6.98
C SER A 55 9.80 36.77 -6.99
N GLU A 56 9.39 36.24 -8.13
CA GLU A 56 9.59 34.84 -8.49
C GLU A 56 11.08 34.53 -8.30
N GLU A 57 11.39 33.85 -7.20
CA GLU A 57 12.68 33.20 -7.01
C GLU A 57 12.70 32.04 -8.01
N SER A 58 13.13 32.38 -9.23
CA SER A 58 13.47 31.43 -10.27
C SER A 58 14.69 30.65 -9.76
N LEU A 59 14.42 29.45 -9.24
CA LEU A 59 15.43 28.43 -9.06
C LEU A 59 15.96 28.06 -10.45
N ASN A 60 17.04 28.74 -10.85
CA ASN A 60 17.97 28.19 -11.83
C ASN A 60 18.66 26.99 -11.18
N ASP A 61 18.05 25.82 -11.30
CA ASP A 61 18.78 24.56 -11.15
C ASP A 61 19.48 24.27 -12.47
N GLU A 62 20.81 24.35 -12.44
CA GLU A 62 21.67 23.87 -13.52
C GLU A 62 21.29 22.42 -13.86
N ALA A 63 20.89 22.20 -15.10
CA ALA A 63 20.51 20.92 -15.65
C ALA A 63 21.71 19.95 -15.67
N ASN A 64 21.89 19.22 -14.57
CA ASN A 64 22.26 17.81 -14.69
C ASN A 64 21.00 17.09 -15.16
N ASP A 65 21.03 16.60 -16.41
CA ASP A 65 20.01 15.75 -17.04
C ASP A 65 19.96 14.37 -16.35
N ASP A 66 19.67 14.36 -15.05
CA ASP A 66 19.48 13.17 -14.22
C ASP A 66 17.97 12.90 -14.10
N SER A 67 17.33 12.88 -15.27
CA SER A 67 15.91 12.58 -15.39
C SER A 67 15.69 11.10 -15.14
N LEU A 68 14.93 10.77 -14.09
CA LEU A 68 14.59 9.38 -13.80
C LEU A 68 13.58 8.81 -14.80
N VAL A 69 12.88 9.67 -15.55
CA VAL A 69 11.77 9.26 -16.44
C VAL A 69 12.19 9.04 -17.89
N LYS A 70 13.49 9.15 -18.17
CA LYS A 70 14.03 8.86 -19.50
C LYS A 70 13.78 7.39 -19.85
N ASP A 71 13.23 7.15 -21.03
CA ASP A 71 12.89 5.81 -21.54
C ASP A 71 11.87 5.03 -20.70
N THR A 72 11.11 5.69 -19.81
CA THR A 72 10.03 5.05 -19.05
C THR A 72 8.91 4.53 -19.95
N VAL A 73 8.47 3.29 -19.71
CA VAL A 73 7.30 2.70 -20.35
C VAL A 73 6.02 3.14 -19.64
N TRP A 74 5.23 4.01 -20.28
CA TRP A 74 3.94 4.47 -19.78
C TRP A 74 2.82 3.52 -20.22
N GLN A 75 2.17 2.86 -19.27
CA GLN A 75 1.15 1.83 -19.58
C GLN A 75 -0.20 2.42 -20.00
N VAL A 76 -0.43 3.69 -19.72
CA VAL A 76 -1.59 4.48 -20.13
C VAL A 76 -1.09 5.85 -20.59
N GLU A 77 -1.93 6.60 -21.30
CA GLU A 77 -1.59 7.96 -21.68
C GLU A 77 -1.45 8.84 -20.43
N MET A 78 -0.24 9.38 -20.24
CA MET A 78 0.12 10.24 -19.11
C MET A 78 0.39 11.66 -19.61
N THR A 79 -0.14 12.66 -18.91
CA THR A 79 0.20 14.06 -19.18
C THR A 79 1.63 14.35 -18.74
N ASP A 80 2.27 15.40 -19.27
CA ASP A 80 3.62 15.78 -18.83
C ASP A 80 3.65 16.15 -17.34
N ASN A 81 2.57 16.77 -16.86
CA ASN A 81 2.33 17.03 -15.44
C ASN A 81 2.23 15.73 -14.59
N ASP A 82 1.77 14.61 -15.13
CA ASP A 82 1.82 13.33 -14.43
C ASP A 82 3.25 12.81 -14.31
N LYS A 83 4.02 12.89 -15.42
CA LYS A 83 5.40 12.41 -15.48
C LYS A 83 6.30 13.19 -14.53
N GLU A 84 6.23 14.53 -14.58
CA GLU A 84 6.95 15.44 -13.69
C GLU A 84 6.58 15.20 -12.23
N TRP A 85 5.30 14.96 -11.96
CA TRP A 85 4.83 14.71 -10.60
C TRP A 85 5.35 13.39 -10.03
N ILE A 86 5.34 12.30 -10.82
CA ILE A 86 5.90 11.01 -10.41
C ILE A 86 7.39 11.17 -10.13
N GLU A 87 8.14 11.78 -11.05
CA GLU A 87 9.58 11.98 -10.88
C GLU A 87 9.90 12.77 -9.61
N LYS A 88 9.21 13.89 -9.40
CA LYS A 88 9.37 14.74 -8.22
C LYS A 88 9.16 13.96 -6.92
N ASN A 89 8.12 13.12 -6.86
CA ASN A 89 7.78 12.37 -5.65
C ASN A 89 8.72 11.17 -5.43
N VAL A 90 9.17 10.50 -6.50
CA VAL A 90 10.23 9.47 -6.39
C VAL A 90 11.50 10.10 -5.82
N LYS A 91 11.95 11.23 -6.36
CA LYS A 91 13.13 11.97 -5.85
C LYS A 91 12.94 12.43 -4.41
N LEU A 92 11.76 12.95 -4.06
CA LEU A 92 11.42 13.33 -2.68
C LEU A 92 11.60 12.16 -1.71
N LEU A 93 11.03 11.00 -2.01
CA LEU A 93 11.12 9.82 -1.14
C LEU A 93 12.54 9.25 -1.09
N CYS A 94 13.27 9.27 -2.22
CA CYS A 94 14.67 8.82 -2.28
C CYS A 94 15.62 9.71 -1.47
N SER A 95 15.28 10.98 -1.23
CA SER A 95 16.09 11.87 -0.39
C SER A 95 16.19 11.40 1.06
N LYS A 96 15.25 10.57 1.53
CA LYS A 96 15.12 10.09 2.92
C LYS A 96 15.04 11.23 3.95
N ASP A 97 14.78 12.46 3.51
CA ASP A 97 14.57 13.63 4.37
C ASP A 97 13.16 13.58 4.95
N ILE A 98 13.05 13.08 6.18
CA ILE A 98 11.78 12.84 6.86
C ILE A 98 10.97 14.12 7.03
N ASP A 99 11.62 15.25 7.31
CA ASP A 99 10.94 16.53 7.52
C ASP A 99 10.40 17.09 6.19
N LYS A 100 11.17 16.95 5.12
CA LYS A 100 10.73 17.32 3.76
C LYS A 100 9.59 16.43 3.26
N ILE A 101 9.65 15.13 3.55
CA ILE A 101 8.57 14.19 3.20
C ILE A 101 7.31 14.52 4.01
N LYS A 102 7.43 14.70 5.33
CA LYS A 102 6.30 15.04 6.22
C LYS A 102 5.61 16.34 5.82
N SER A 103 6.36 17.36 5.42
CA SER A 103 5.80 18.65 4.97
C SER A 103 5.14 18.59 3.60
N SER A 104 5.48 17.59 2.78
CA SER A 104 4.94 17.42 1.42
C SER A 104 3.69 16.52 1.36
N ILE A 105 3.48 15.69 2.38
CA ILE A 105 2.31 14.80 2.47
C ILE A 105 1.05 15.58 2.86
N ALA A 106 -0.07 15.28 2.22
CA ALA A 106 -1.38 15.85 2.48
C ALA A 106 -2.43 14.76 2.75
N GLY A 107 -3.71 15.15 2.82
CA GLY A 107 -4.84 14.22 2.90
C GLY A 107 -4.81 13.30 4.12
N SER A 108 -5.32 12.09 3.94
CA SER A 108 -5.40 11.09 5.02
C SER A 108 -4.03 10.70 5.60
N ALA A 109 -2.98 10.60 4.77
CA ALA A 109 -1.65 10.26 5.25
C ALA A 109 -1.05 11.35 6.16
N LYS A 110 -1.36 12.64 5.94
CA LYS A 110 -0.88 13.72 6.81
C LYS A 110 -1.37 13.53 8.26
N THR A 111 -2.64 13.13 8.40
CA THR A 111 -3.23 12.86 9.72
C THR A 111 -2.55 11.68 10.42
N ALA A 112 -2.13 10.66 9.67
CA ALA A 112 -1.42 9.50 10.22
C ALA A 112 0.01 9.88 10.65
N VAL A 113 0.75 10.56 9.77
CA VAL A 113 2.14 10.98 10.00
C VAL A 113 2.26 12.01 11.13
N ASP A 114 1.28 12.90 11.29
CA ASP A 114 1.27 13.86 12.41
C ASP A 114 1.13 13.18 13.76
N LYS A 115 0.45 12.03 13.81
CA LYS A 115 0.32 11.22 15.03
C LYS A 115 1.55 10.38 15.29
N ASP A 116 2.11 9.77 14.25
CA ASP A 116 3.32 8.94 14.33
C ASP A 116 4.25 9.19 13.13
N PRO A 117 5.26 10.06 13.29
CA PRO A 117 6.24 10.33 12.25
C PRO A 117 7.10 9.11 11.87
N ASN A 118 7.20 8.09 12.74
CA ASN A 118 7.99 6.88 12.45
C ASN A 118 7.40 6.06 11.31
N LEU A 119 6.12 6.25 10.99
CA LEU A 119 5.47 5.60 9.84
C LEU A 119 6.18 5.93 8.52
N ILE A 120 6.76 7.13 8.37
CA ILE A 120 7.56 7.46 7.18
C ILE A 120 8.82 6.59 7.14
N ILE A 121 9.53 6.48 8.26
CA ILE A 121 10.79 5.70 8.35
C ILE A 121 10.52 4.24 7.96
N GLU A 122 9.48 3.65 8.53
CA GLU A 122 9.06 2.27 8.22
C GLU A 122 8.69 2.11 6.74
N ALA A 123 7.93 3.06 6.17
CA ALA A 123 7.53 3.02 4.76
C ALA A 123 8.70 3.14 3.78
N LEU A 124 9.81 3.78 4.20
CA LEU A 124 11.01 3.97 3.36
C LEU A 124 12.00 2.79 3.41
N LYS A 125 11.87 1.85 4.37
CA LYS A 125 12.80 0.70 4.52
C LYS A 125 13.12 -0.05 3.22
N PRO A 126 12.18 -0.26 2.28
CA PRO A 126 12.49 -0.94 1.02
C PRO A 126 13.61 -0.26 0.21
N LEU A 127 13.86 1.04 0.40
CA LEU A 127 14.98 1.75 -0.25
C LEU A 127 16.36 1.32 0.24
N GLU A 128 16.46 0.80 1.46
CA GLU A 128 17.72 0.23 1.97
C GLU A 128 18.10 -1.04 1.20
N ILE A 129 17.09 -1.77 0.74
CA ILE A 129 17.21 -3.02 -0.02
C ILE A 129 17.50 -2.72 -1.49
N SER A 130 16.78 -1.77 -2.10
CA SER A 130 16.95 -1.44 -3.52
C SER A 130 18.28 -0.77 -3.84
N GLY A 131 18.90 -0.09 -2.86
CA GLY A 131 19.94 0.89 -3.14
C GLY A 131 19.37 2.14 -3.80
N ASP A 132 20.24 2.99 -4.34
CA ASP A 132 19.82 4.24 -4.97
C ASP A 132 19.03 3.98 -6.25
N ILE A 133 18.05 4.83 -6.53
CA ILE A 133 17.19 4.68 -7.72
C ILE A 133 17.89 5.28 -8.93
N VAL A 134 18.04 4.45 -9.96
CA VAL A 134 18.75 4.79 -11.20
C VAL A 134 17.77 5.28 -12.27
N LYS A 135 16.59 4.66 -12.36
CA LYS A 135 15.56 5.01 -13.36
C LYS A 135 14.18 4.53 -12.96
N ILE A 136 13.15 5.17 -13.51
CA ILE A 136 11.77 4.68 -13.53
C ILE A 136 11.61 3.88 -14.83
N GLU A 137 11.49 2.56 -14.72
CA GLU A 137 11.37 1.68 -15.90
C GLU A 137 9.98 1.74 -16.53
N LYS A 138 8.95 1.79 -15.68
CA LYS A 138 7.58 1.61 -16.09
C LYS A 138 6.65 2.29 -15.09
N ALA A 139 5.59 2.91 -15.58
CA ALA A 139 4.57 3.49 -14.72
C ALA A 139 3.15 3.30 -15.28
N SER A 140 2.20 3.11 -14.37
CA SER A 140 0.76 3.04 -14.64
C SER A 140 0.00 4.03 -13.76
N MET A 141 -1.23 4.34 -14.15
CA MET A 141 -2.14 5.20 -13.40
C MET A 141 -3.54 4.60 -13.44
N GLU A 142 -4.23 4.68 -12.31
CA GLU A 142 -5.65 4.41 -12.18
C GLU A 142 -6.35 5.48 -11.34
N SER A 143 -7.68 5.57 -11.47
CA SER A 143 -8.49 6.43 -10.59
C SER A 143 -8.81 5.70 -9.29
N GLY A 144 -8.72 6.40 -8.17
CA GLY A 144 -9.08 5.91 -6.85
C GLY A 144 -9.78 6.95 -5.99
N GLN A 145 -9.83 6.69 -4.69
CA GLN A 145 -10.33 7.61 -3.67
C GLN A 145 -9.33 7.71 -2.51
N ASP A 146 -9.25 8.88 -1.88
CA ASP A 146 -8.57 9.07 -0.59
C ASP A 146 -9.44 8.48 0.55
N GLY A 147 -8.87 8.36 1.75
CA GLY A 147 -9.56 7.82 2.93
C GLY A 147 -10.81 8.61 3.38
N ASP A 148 -10.99 9.83 2.89
CA ASP A 148 -12.19 10.65 3.09
C ASP A 148 -13.24 10.50 1.97
N GLY A 149 -12.98 9.65 0.97
CA GLY A 149 -13.84 9.43 -0.20
C GLY A 149 -13.63 10.42 -1.35
N SER A 150 -12.71 11.38 -1.22
CA SER A 150 -12.38 12.32 -2.29
C SER A 150 -11.64 11.65 -3.45
N LYS A 151 -11.76 12.19 -4.66
CA LYS A 151 -11.13 11.60 -5.85
C LYS A 151 -9.60 11.66 -5.77
N ALA A 152 -8.95 10.55 -6.11
CA ALA A 152 -7.50 10.43 -6.20
C ALA A 152 -7.07 9.78 -7.52
N TYR A 153 -5.79 9.95 -7.87
CA TYR A 153 -5.09 9.22 -8.93
C TYR A 153 -3.99 8.38 -8.26
N ILE A 154 -3.97 7.09 -8.56
CA ILE A 154 -3.01 6.14 -8.01
C ILE A 154 -2.03 5.80 -9.11
N TYR A 155 -0.74 6.05 -8.84
CA TYR A 155 0.36 5.74 -9.73
C TYR A 155 1.16 4.60 -9.16
N GLN A 156 1.53 3.65 -10.01
CA GLN A 156 2.51 2.61 -9.67
C GLN A 156 3.71 2.77 -10.59
N ALA A 157 4.85 3.13 -10.03
CA ALA A 157 6.11 3.29 -10.75
C ALA A 157 7.08 2.17 -10.35
N LEU A 158 7.42 1.29 -11.30
CA LEU A 158 8.50 0.33 -11.18
C LEU A 158 9.83 1.05 -11.43
N CYS A 159 10.67 1.08 -10.42
CA CYS A 159 11.95 1.75 -10.44
C CYS A 159 13.08 0.72 -10.38
N GLN A 160 14.13 0.95 -11.15
CA GLN A 160 15.39 0.22 -11.05
C GLN A 160 16.23 0.86 -9.95
N GLY A 161 16.47 0.13 -8.86
CA GLY A 161 17.53 0.46 -7.91
C GLY A 161 18.86 -0.18 -8.30
N GLU A 162 19.96 0.28 -7.70
CA GLU A 162 21.30 -0.30 -7.90
C GLU A 162 21.37 -1.80 -7.58
N LYS A 163 20.67 -2.24 -6.54
CA LYS A 163 20.68 -3.62 -6.05
C LYS A 163 19.41 -4.37 -6.45
N LYS A 164 18.28 -3.69 -6.46
CA LYS A 164 16.97 -4.31 -6.62
C LYS A 164 15.97 -3.36 -7.23
N LYS A 165 15.05 -3.91 -8.02
CA LYS A 165 13.88 -3.16 -8.46
C LYS A 165 12.89 -2.97 -7.30
N ILE A 166 12.13 -1.89 -7.37
CA ILE A 166 11.22 -1.46 -6.31
C ILE A 166 10.02 -0.75 -6.92
N TYR A 167 8.83 -0.99 -6.37
CA TYR A 167 7.62 -0.26 -6.71
C TYR A 167 7.45 0.95 -5.79
N PHE A 168 7.14 2.08 -6.42
CA PHE A 168 6.61 3.27 -5.77
C PHE A 168 5.13 3.34 -6.10
N ASN A 169 4.28 3.05 -5.12
CA ASN A 169 2.84 3.27 -5.22
C ASN A 169 2.54 4.64 -4.60
N LEU A 170 2.05 5.58 -5.41
CA LEU A 170 1.86 6.98 -5.05
C LEU A 170 0.41 7.39 -5.29
N ALA A 171 -0.22 8.06 -4.34
CA ALA A 171 -1.56 8.61 -4.51
C ALA A 171 -1.52 10.14 -4.59
N ARG A 172 -2.23 10.70 -5.56
CA ARG A 172 -2.32 12.14 -5.85
C ARG A 172 -3.77 12.60 -5.75
N ASN A 173 -4.04 13.67 -4.99
CA ASN A 173 -5.35 14.29 -5.02
C ASN A 173 -5.52 15.27 -6.20
N ILE A 174 -6.73 15.77 -6.40
CA ILE A 174 -7.04 16.78 -7.43
C ILE A 174 -6.28 18.11 -7.26
N ALA A 175 -5.77 18.38 -6.05
CA ALA A 175 -4.97 19.55 -5.73
C ALA A 175 -3.46 19.32 -5.97
N ASN A 176 -3.08 18.24 -6.66
CA ASN A 176 -1.71 17.91 -7.02
C ASN A 176 -0.80 17.54 -5.83
N GLN A 177 -1.37 17.08 -4.72
CA GLN A 177 -0.63 16.74 -3.50
C GLN A 177 -0.46 15.24 -3.34
N LEU A 178 0.68 14.81 -2.79
CA LEU A 178 0.92 13.44 -2.38
C LEU A 178 0.09 13.15 -1.13
N ILE A 179 -0.94 12.31 -1.28
CA ILE A 179 -1.86 11.98 -0.19
C ILE A 179 -1.59 10.61 0.42
N SER A 180 -0.77 9.78 -0.23
CA SER A 180 -0.30 8.50 0.29
C SER A 180 0.86 7.96 -0.53
N PHE A 181 1.74 7.16 0.09
CA PHE A 181 2.77 6.40 -0.62
C PHE A 181 3.04 5.04 0.05
N GLN A 182 3.48 4.08 -0.75
CA GLN A 182 3.95 2.76 -0.30
C GLN A 182 5.08 2.29 -1.21
N LEU A 183 6.13 1.79 -0.57
CA LEU A 183 7.27 1.17 -1.25
C LEU A 183 7.24 -0.33 -1.03
N SER A 184 7.61 -1.09 -2.05
CA SER A 184 7.81 -2.54 -1.94
C SER A 184 8.89 -2.99 -2.92
N THR A 185 9.72 -3.95 -2.53
CA THR A 185 10.66 -4.54 -3.49
C THR A 185 9.87 -5.21 -4.62
N ALA A 186 10.38 -5.14 -5.85
CA ALA A 186 9.73 -5.70 -7.02
C ALA A 186 9.95 -7.22 -7.16
N ASP A 187 10.41 -7.88 -6.09
CA ASP A 187 10.54 -9.33 -5.97
C ASP A 187 9.28 -10.09 -6.37
N PHE A 188 8.13 -9.47 -6.14
CA PHE A 188 6.84 -10.05 -6.45
C PHE A 188 6.49 -10.05 -7.94
N GLU A 189 7.28 -9.43 -8.84
CA GLU A 189 7.01 -9.44 -10.29
C GLU A 189 8.14 -10.02 -11.15
N GLU A 190 9.41 -9.99 -10.72
CA GLU A 190 10.48 -10.60 -11.50
C GLU A 190 10.44 -12.13 -11.42
N ASN A 191 10.52 -12.80 -12.58
CA ASN A 191 10.51 -14.26 -12.74
C ASN A 191 9.26 -14.97 -12.17
N GLN A 192 8.13 -14.28 -11.99
CA GLN A 192 6.92 -14.89 -11.44
C GLN A 192 6.41 -16.07 -12.27
N ASP A 193 6.55 -16.05 -13.59
CA ASP A 193 6.16 -17.19 -14.44
C ASP A 193 7.04 -18.41 -14.14
N GLU A 194 8.35 -18.23 -14.00
CA GLU A 194 9.29 -19.29 -13.63
C GLU A 194 9.04 -19.79 -12.20
N LEU A 195 8.81 -18.89 -11.26
CA LEU A 195 8.49 -19.22 -9.87
C LEU A 195 7.14 -19.95 -9.78
N LYS A 196 6.13 -19.54 -10.55
CA LYS A 196 4.81 -20.20 -10.57
C LYS A 196 4.90 -21.63 -11.09
N GLU A 197 5.73 -21.86 -12.11
CA GLU A 197 6.00 -23.21 -12.58
C GLU A 197 6.81 -24.01 -11.55
N LYS A 198 7.88 -23.42 -10.98
CA LYS A 198 8.72 -24.05 -9.93
C LYS A 198 7.91 -24.45 -8.70
N TYR A 199 6.98 -23.60 -8.26
CA TYR A 199 6.22 -23.73 -7.01
C TYR A 199 4.74 -24.08 -7.22
N LYS A 200 4.40 -24.65 -8.37
CA LYS A 200 3.01 -25.02 -8.72
C LYS A 200 2.32 -25.89 -7.67
N ALA A 201 3.06 -26.80 -7.02
CA ALA A 201 2.52 -27.64 -5.95
C ALA A 201 2.10 -26.83 -4.71
N PHE A 202 2.87 -25.79 -4.36
CA PHE A 202 2.58 -24.90 -3.24
C PHE A 202 1.35 -24.04 -3.53
N ILE A 203 1.22 -23.53 -4.76
CA ILE A 203 0.05 -22.80 -5.23
C ILE A 203 -1.20 -23.67 -5.14
N ASN A 204 -1.14 -24.90 -5.68
CA ASN A 204 -2.28 -25.81 -5.66
C ASN A 204 -2.73 -26.13 -4.24
N LYS A 205 -1.77 -26.37 -3.32
CA LYS A 205 -2.07 -26.58 -1.90
C LYS A 205 -2.69 -25.36 -1.25
N SER A 206 -2.23 -24.15 -1.57
CA SER A 206 -2.83 -22.90 -1.07
C SER A 206 -4.29 -22.76 -1.49
N LEU A 207 -4.59 -23.04 -2.77
CA LEU A 207 -5.95 -23.02 -3.31
C LEU A 207 -6.83 -24.13 -2.72
N GLU A 208 -6.26 -25.31 -2.44
CA GLU A 208 -6.95 -26.41 -1.78
C GLU A 208 -7.36 -26.03 -0.34
N VAL A 209 -6.47 -25.41 0.43
CA VAL A 209 -6.75 -24.91 1.79
C VAL A 209 -7.88 -23.87 1.77
N ILE A 210 -7.88 -22.95 0.82
CA ILE A 210 -9.00 -21.99 0.64
C ILE A 210 -10.28 -22.76 0.27
N GLY A 211 -10.16 -23.80 -0.56
CA GLY A 211 -11.26 -24.66 -1.00
C GLY A 211 -11.95 -25.43 0.13
N THR A 212 -11.22 -25.83 1.18
CA THR A 212 -11.84 -26.50 2.34
C THR A 212 -12.74 -25.56 3.13
N VAL A 213 -12.32 -24.29 3.31
CA VAL A 213 -13.17 -23.26 3.92
C VAL A 213 -14.42 -23.01 3.08
N LYS A 214 -14.26 -22.93 1.76
CA LYS A 214 -15.38 -22.76 0.82
C LYS A 214 -16.37 -23.93 0.89
N SER A 215 -15.88 -25.13 1.13
CA SER A 215 -16.68 -26.35 1.29
C SER A 215 -17.22 -26.53 2.71
N LYS A 216 -16.92 -25.58 3.61
CA LYS A 216 -17.31 -25.58 5.03
C LYS A 216 -16.75 -26.79 5.81
N ASP A 217 -15.57 -27.29 5.40
CA ASP A 217 -14.89 -28.44 6.00
C ASP A 217 -13.78 -27.98 6.96
N TYR A 218 -14.17 -27.73 8.21
CA TYR A 218 -13.24 -27.28 9.26
C TYR A 218 -12.20 -28.34 9.64
N GLU A 219 -12.56 -29.63 9.65
CA GLU A 219 -11.63 -30.69 10.05
C GLU A 219 -10.51 -30.86 9.00
N ALA A 220 -10.85 -30.79 7.71
CA ALA A 220 -9.86 -30.78 6.65
C ALA A 220 -8.99 -29.51 6.71
N PHE A 221 -9.58 -28.33 6.98
CA PHE A 221 -8.82 -27.09 7.16
C PHE A 221 -7.82 -27.20 8.32
N LYS A 222 -8.28 -27.69 9.48
CA LYS A 222 -7.47 -27.86 10.69
C LYS A 222 -6.29 -28.80 10.48
N ALA A 223 -6.48 -29.87 9.70
CA ALA A 223 -5.43 -30.86 9.43
C ALA A 223 -4.17 -30.25 8.79
N TYR A 224 -4.29 -29.16 8.02
CA TYR A 224 -3.13 -28.49 7.39
C TYR A 224 -2.16 -27.84 8.38
N PHE A 225 -2.62 -27.57 9.61
CA PHE A 225 -1.82 -26.92 10.66
C PHE A 225 -1.32 -27.92 11.73
N GLY A 226 -1.54 -29.22 11.53
CA GLY A 226 -1.20 -30.26 12.50
C GLY A 226 0.30 -30.35 12.83
N ASN A 227 1.16 -29.97 11.89
CA ASN A 227 2.62 -30.07 12.04
C ASN A 227 3.28 -28.86 12.72
N VAL A 228 2.55 -27.74 12.90
CA VAL A 228 3.14 -26.45 13.31
C VAL A 228 2.72 -26.00 14.71
N GLY A 229 2.01 -26.86 15.46
CA GLY A 229 1.67 -26.62 16.85
C GLY A 229 0.74 -25.42 17.08
N ALA A 230 0.01 -24.97 16.05
CA ALA A 230 -0.96 -23.91 16.17
C ALA A 230 -2.10 -24.30 17.14
N LYS A 231 -2.57 -23.35 17.94
CA LYS A 231 -3.70 -23.61 18.85
C LYS A 231 -4.98 -23.76 18.05
N GLU A 232 -5.80 -24.71 18.45
CA GLU A 232 -7.09 -24.97 17.78
C GLU A 232 -8.00 -23.73 17.74
N GLU A 233 -8.00 -22.92 18.79
CA GLU A 233 -8.76 -21.67 18.84
C GLU A 233 -8.32 -20.66 17.75
N ASP A 234 -7.01 -20.52 17.53
CA ASP A 234 -6.46 -19.62 16.51
C ASP A 234 -6.82 -20.12 15.10
N ILE A 235 -6.76 -21.44 14.88
CA ILE A 235 -7.17 -22.08 13.63
C ILE A 235 -8.68 -21.84 13.38
N LYS A 236 -9.52 -22.00 14.42
CA LYS A 236 -10.96 -21.78 14.30
C LYS A 236 -11.30 -20.32 14.00
N ASN A 237 -10.62 -19.39 14.67
CA ASN A 237 -10.82 -17.95 14.43
C ASN A 237 -10.46 -17.57 12.99
N LEU A 238 -9.32 -18.06 12.48
CA LEU A 238 -8.92 -17.84 11.09
C LEU A 238 -9.92 -18.45 10.11
N TYR A 239 -10.37 -19.68 10.36
CA TYR A 239 -11.39 -20.35 9.55
C TYR A 239 -12.68 -19.54 9.48
N ASP A 240 -13.19 -19.07 10.63
CA ASP A 240 -14.43 -18.29 10.69
C ASP A 240 -14.29 -16.92 10.01
N MET A 241 -13.13 -16.27 10.16
CA MET A 241 -12.82 -15.03 9.44
C MET A 241 -12.89 -15.23 7.93
N ILE A 242 -12.23 -16.26 7.42
CA ILE A 242 -12.25 -16.58 5.99
C ILE A 242 -13.68 -16.95 5.55
N LEU A 243 -14.37 -17.82 6.30
CA LEU A 243 -15.71 -18.32 5.97
C LEU A 243 -16.74 -17.19 5.82
N ASN A 244 -16.68 -16.18 6.69
CA ASN A 244 -17.60 -15.04 6.64
C ASN A 244 -17.51 -14.27 5.31
N ASP A 245 -16.32 -14.24 4.70
CA ASP A 245 -16.07 -13.48 3.48
C ASP A 245 -16.08 -14.40 2.23
N ILE A 246 -15.84 -15.71 2.37
CA ILE A 246 -15.67 -16.66 1.26
C ILE A 246 -16.95 -16.96 0.48
N ASP A 247 -18.13 -16.90 1.13
CA ASP A 247 -19.43 -17.12 0.47
C ASP A 247 -19.69 -16.02 -0.60
N SER A 248 -18.96 -14.89 -0.56
CA SER A 248 -19.02 -13.82 -1.56
C SER A 248 -18.11 -14.00 -2.78
N LEU A 249 -17.22 -15.01 -2.79
CA LEU A 249 -16.25 -15.23 -3.88
C LEU A 249 -16.86 -15.73 -5.20
N ASN A 250 -18.10 -16.26 -5.20
CA ASN A 250 -18.62 -17.00 -6.36
C ASN A 250 -19.19 -16.13 -7.50
N SER A 251 -19.25 -14.80 -7.37
CA SER A 251 -19.76 -13.94 -8.47
C SER A 251 -19.08 -12.58 -8.62
N ASN A 252 -18.38 -12.09 -7.59
CA ASN A 252 -17.96 -10.68 -7.52
C ASN A 252 -16.44 -10.46 -7.47
N TYR A 253 -15.65 -11.52 -7.64
CA TYR A 253 -14.19 -11.45 -7.57
C TYR A 253 -13.56 -11.94 -8.88
N SER A 254 -12.47 -11.30 -9.29
CA SER A 254 -11.67 -11.71 -10.45
C SER A 254 -10.99 -13.07 -10.22
N GLU A 255 -10.39 -13.62 -11.28
CA GLU A 255 -9.36 -14.65 -11.11
C GLU A 255 -8.29 -14.17 -10.11
N PRO A 256 -7.82 -15.05 -9.21
CA PRO A 256 -6.84 -14.66 -8.21
C PRO A 256 -5.50 -14.29 -8.86
N GLN A 257 -4.94 -13.18 -8.41
CA GLN A 257 -3.56 -12.81 -8.68
C GLN A 257 -2.67 -13.55 -7.68
N ILE A 258 -1.71 -14.32 -8.17
CA ILE A 258 -0.81 -15.13 -7.36
C ILE A 258 0.60 -14.58 -7.54
N ASN A 259 1.29 -14.29 -6.44
CA ASN A 259 2.70 -13.94 -6.42
C ASN A 259 3.47 -14.85 -5.46
N ILE A 260 4.74 -15.07 -5.78
CA ILE A 260 5.60 -16.02 -5.08
C ILE A 260 6.91 -15.34 -4.70
N ALA A 261 7.37 -15.56 -3.48
CA ALA A 261 8.68 -15.10 -3.05
C ALA A 261 9.43 -16.19 -2.28
N GLU A 262 10.75 -16.25 -2.50
CA GLU A 262 11.67 -17.05 -1.70
C GLU A 262 12.37 -16.15 -0.69
N LYS A 263 12.25 -16.49 0.59
CA LYS A 263 12.90 -15.79 1.71
C LYS A 263 13.76 -16.80 2.49
N GLU A 264 14.72 -16.31 3.27
CA GLU A 264 15.42 -17.20 4.21
C GLU A 264 14.48 -17.53 5.38
N SER A 265 14.38 -18.81 5.76
CA SER A 265 13.47 -19.25 6.82
C SER A 265 13.68 -18.50 8.14
N LYS A 266 14.94 -18.27 8.51
CA LYS A 266 15.35 -17.52 9.71
C LYS A 266 14.88 -16.06 9.75
N ASP A 267 14.58 -15.46 8.59
CA ASP A 267 14.17 -14.06 8.45
C ASP A 267 12.64 -13.92 8.46
N VAL A 268 11.90 -15.03 8.30
CA VAL A 268 10.44 -15.07 8.23
C VAL A 268 9.85 -15.67 9.50
N PHE A 269 10.41 -16.77 9.98
CA PHE A 269 9.87 -17.51 11.11
C PHE A 269 10.50 -17.02 12.42
N ALA A 270 9.72 -17.08 13.51
CA ALA A 270 10.19 -16.65 14.82
C ALA A 270 11.39 -17.49 15.33
N ASP A 271 11.56 -18.70 14.82
CA ASP A 271 12.67 -19.58 15.14
C ASP A 271 13.88 -19.31 14.22
N LYS A 272 14.84 -18.55 14.75
CA LYS A 272 16.11 -18.22 14.08
C LYS A 272 17.02 -19.42 13.81
N SER A 273 16.74 -20.58 14.40
CA SER A 273 17.51 -21.80 14.13
C SER A 273 17.11 -22.48 12.81
N MET A 274 15.92 -22.17 12.28
CA MET A 274 15.44 -22.72 11.01
C MET A 274 16.40 -22.37 9.87
N GLN A 275 16.81 -23.40 9.14
CA GLN A 275 17.62 -23.29 7.93
C GLN A 275 16.73 -23.41 6.69
N GLY A 276 17.29 -23.08 5.53
CA GLY A 276 16.61 -23.24 4.25
C GLY A 276 15.73 -22.04 3.88
N LYS A 277 14.79 -22.30 2.97
CA LYS A 277 13.91 -21.27 2.40
C LYS A 277 12.50 -21.30 3.00
N ALA A 278 11.94 -20.11 3.22
CA ALA A 278 10.52 -19.91 3.36
C ALA A 278 9.94 -19.52 1.98
N ILE A 279 8.92 -20.24 1.56
CA ILE A 279 8.21 -20.00 0.30
C ILE A 279 6.92 -19.27 0.64
N GLU A 280 6.82 -18.01 0.21
CA GLU A 280 5.63 -17.19 0.35
C GLU A 280 4.74 -17.36 -0.89
N ILE A 281 3.48 -17.71 -0.69
CA ILE A 281 2.44 -17.70 -1.73
C ILE A 281 1.40 -16.65 -1.34
N LEU A 282 1.41 -15.52 -2.04
CA LEU A 282 0.44 -14.45 -1.88
C LEU A 282 -0.67 -14.60 -2.92
N ILE A 283 -1.91 -14.78 -2.48
CA ILE A 283 -3.10 -14.88 -3.32
C ILE A 283 -4.00 -13.68 -3.06
N LYS A 284 -4.25 -12.88 -4.10
CA LYS A 284 -5.05 -11.67 -4.08
C LYS A 284 -6.30 -11.85 -4.95
N TYR A 285 -7.48 -11.73 -4.35
CA TYR A 285 -8.75 -11.66 -5.07
C TYR A 285 -9.21 -10.20 -5.15
N LEU A 286 -9.35 -9.67 -6.37
CA LEU A 286 -9.89 -8.32 -6.58
C LEU A 286 -11.41 -8.39 -6.58
N GLY A 287 -12.04 -7.71 -5.62
CA GLY A 287 -13.48 -7.51 -5.60
C GLY A 287 -13.89 -6.40 -6.58
N ASP A 288 -15.19 -6.30 -6.84
CA ASP A 288 -15.78 -5.11 -7.46
C ASP A 288 -15.72 -3.87 -6.53
N ALA A 289 -16.16 -2.71 -7.01
CA ALA A 289 -16.12 -1.44 -6.27
C ALA A 289 -16.84 -1.46 -4.90
N THR A 290 -17.62 -2.50 -4.59
CA THR A 290 -18.36 -2.65 -3.33
C THR A 290 -17.80 -3.74 -2.42
N LYS A 291 -16.73 -4.42 -2.83
CA LYS A 291 -16.13 -5.54 -2.10
C LYS A 291 -14.66 -5.28 -1.77
N PRO A 292 -14.21 -5.59 -0.54
CA PRO A 292 -12.82 -5.45 -0.16
C PRO A 292 -11.93 -6.41 -0.98
N ILE A 293 -10.65 -6.08 -1.10
CA ILE A 293 -9.68 -6.97 -1.75
C ILE A 293 -9.31 -8.05 -0.74
N LEU A 294 -9.44 -9.32 -1.10
CA LEU A 294 -9.04 -10.40 -0.19
C LEU A 294 -7.59 -10.78 -0.44
N TYR A 295 -6.80 -10.84 0.62
CA TYR A 295 -5.42 -11.29 0.59
C TYR A 295 -5.25 -12.52 1.47
N TYR A 296 -4.68 -13.57 0.89
CA TYR A 296 -4.21 -14.75 1.58
C TYR A 296 -2.70 -14.82 1.43
N ASP A 297 -2.01 -14.94 2.55
CA ASP A 297 -0.57 -14.92 2.61
C ASP A 297 -0.09 -16.19 3.31
N PHE A 298 0.39 -17.15 2.53
CA PHE A 298 0.86 -18.44 2.99
C PHE A 298 2.37 -18.45 3.08
N PHE A 299 2.90 -18.89 4.22
CA PHE A 299 4.32 -19.19 4.37
C PHE A 299 4.54 -20.68 4.58
N TYR A 300 5.28 -21.27 3.65
CA TYR A 300 5.67 -22.67 3.67
C TYR A 300 7.15 -22.83 4.00
N ASP A 301 7.50 -23.94 4.64
CA ASP A 301 8.86 -24.49 4.53
C ASP A 301 9.06 -25.23 3.20
N GLU A 302 10.27 -25.72 2.95
CA GLU A 302 10.58 -26.47 1.73
C GLU A 302 9.83 -27.81 1.61
N ASP A 303 9.33 -28.35 2.74
CA ASP A 303 8.52 -29.58 2.82
C ASP A 303 7.01 -29.32 2.63
N MET A 304 6.62 -28.10 2.25
CA MET A 304 5.23 -27.68 2.06
C MET A 304 4.37 -27.71 3.34
N ASN A 305 4.96 -27.65 4.53
CA ASN A 305 4.22 -27.43 5.77
C ASN A 305 3.84 -25.94 5.88
N ILE A 306 2.58 -25.66 6.25
CA ILE A 306 2.10 -24.28 6.42
C ILE A 306 2.53 -23.80 7.80
N TYR A 307 3.53 -22.93 7.86
CA TYR A 307 3.96 -22.28 9.10
C TYR A 307 3.09 -21.10 9.47
N ASN A 308 2.57 -20.38 8.47
CA ASN A 308 1.68 -19.27 8.69
C ASN A 308 0.67 -19.15 7.54
N LEU A 309 -0.57 -18.82 7.88
CA LEU A 309 -1.58 -18.33 6.96
C LEU A 309 -2.17 -17.06 7.55
N THR A 310 -1.96 -15.94 6.87
CA THR A 310 -2.59 -14.66 7.22
C THR A 310 -3.68 -14.32 6.21
N TYR A 311 -4.82 -13.86 6.72
CA TYR A 311 -5.95 -13.39 5.93
C TYR A 311 -6.22 -11.90 6.19
N ARG A 312 -6.37 -11.10 5.12
CA ARG A 312 -6.65 -9.66 5.18
C ARG A 312 -7.72 -9.26 4.16
N ARG A 313 -8.44 -8.17 4.46
CA ARG A 313 -9.47 -7.55 3.64
C ARG A 313 -9.24 -6.04 3.51
#